data_AF-A0A2W7B688-F1
#
_entry.id   AF-A0A2W7B688-F1
#
_cell.length_a   1.000
_cell.length_b   1.000
_cell.length_c   1.000
_cell.angle_alpha   90.00
_cell.angle_beta   90.00
_cell.angle_gamma   90.00
#
_symmetry.space_group_name_H-M   'P 1'
#
loop_
_entity.id
_entity.type
_entity.pdbx_description
1 polymer ?
#
loop_
_entity_poly.entity_id
_entity_poly.type
_entity_poly.pdbx_seq_one_letter_code
_entity_poly.pdbx_strand_id
1 'polypeptide(L)'
;MAATSPEEQLVQKLQRIEALFSRAGSEGERVAAGRARQRIQARLQELAAEEPPIEFRFSLSDQWSRHLFVALMRRYGITPYRYRGQRRTTVMARLNRSFVNDTLWPEFLELQQTLSAYFDALTDRVIEQALEVKASEAEERPPAPQLEPVDHQTSLL
;
A
#
# COMPACT_ATOMS: atom_id res chain seq x y z
N MET A 1 -17.96 25.83 -9.79
CA MET A 1 -17.53 24.42 -9.63
C MET A 1 -16.72 24.37 -8.34
N ALA A 2 -17.15 23.61 -7.33
CA ALA A 2 -16.37 23.50 -6.09
C ALA A 2 -15.02 22.86 -6.41
N ALA A 3 -13.92 23.45 -5.93
CA ALA A 3 -12.59 22.89 -6.09
C ALA A 3 -12.54 21.54 -5.34
N THR A 4 -12.23 20.46 -6.05
CA THR A 4 -12.07 19.11 -5.49
C THR A 4 -10.94 19.11 -4.47
N SER A 5 -11.19 18.60 -3.25
CA SER A 5 -10.20 18.62 -2.17
C SER A 5 -8.97 17.75 -2.54
N PRO A 6 -7.79 18.00 -1.95
CA PRO A 6 -6.60 17.15 -2.14
C PRO A 6 -6.88 15.67 -1.83
N GLU A 7 -7.68 15.38 -0.81
CA GLU A 7 -8.10 14.04 -0.43
C GLU A 7 -8.99 13.41 -1.49
N GLU A 8 -9.95 14.16 -2.04
CA GLU A 8 -10.81 13.68 -3.14
C GLU A 8 -9.99 13.36 -4.39
N GLN A 9 -8.99 14.18 -4.72
CA GLN A 9 -8.06 13.92 -5.83
C GLN A 9 -7.23 12.66 -5.59
N LEU A 10 -6.74 12.46 -4.37
CA LEU A 10 -6.02 11.25 -3.98
C LEU A 10 -6.92 10.02 -4.15
N VAL A 11 -8.15 10.05 -3.64
CA VAL A 11 -9.12 8.95 -3.78
C VAL A 11 -9.34 8.61 -5.25
N GLN A 12 -9.53 9.61 -6.12
CA GLN A 12 -9.69 9.39 -7.55
C GLN A 12 -8.43 8.78 -8.18
N LYS A 13 -7.23 9.19 -7.76
CA LYS A 13 -5.97 8.63 -8.25
C LYS A 13 -5.82 7.16 -7.88
N LEU A 14 -6.11 6.80 -6.63
CA LEU A 14 -6.09 5.41 -6.16
C LEU A 14 -7.10 4.54 -6.92
N GLN A 15 -8.32 5.04 -7.15
CA GLN A 15 -9.33 4.34 -7.95
C GLN A 15 -8.91 4.12 -9.41
N ARG A 16 -8.13 5.05 -9.99
CA ARG A 16 -7.60 4.88 -11.36
C ARG A 16 -6.54 3.79 -11.42
N ILE A 17 -5.64 3.73 -10.43
CA ILE A 17 -4.62 2.67 -10.32
C ILE A 17 -5.33 1.30 -10.28
N GLU A 18 -6.30 1.13 -9.38
CA GLU A 18 -7.08 -0.10 -9.27
C GLU A 18 -7.75 -0.47 -10.61
N ALA A 19 -8.33 0.52 -11.29
CA ALA A 19 -8.97 0.29 -12.58
C ALA A 19 -7.99 -0.18 -13.68
N LEU A 20 -6.71 0.20 -13.63
CA LEU A 20 -5.68 -0.25 -14.58
C LEU A 20 -5.33 -1.72 -14.36
N PHE A 21 -5.07 -2.12 -13.12
CA PHE A 21 -4.76 -3.52 -12.79
C PHE A 21 -5.92 -4.47 -13.07
N SER A 22 -7.15 -3.99 -12.97
CA SER A 22 -8.34 -4.75 -13.38
C SER A 22 -8.52 -4.94 -14.90
N ARG A 23 -7.70 -4.28 -15.73
CA ARG A 23 -7.77 -4.32 -17.20
C ARG A 23 -6.62 -5.08 -17.85
N ALA A 24 -5.44 -5.11 -17.22
CA ALA A 24 -4.21 -5.66 -17.81
C ALA A 24 -4.22 -7.19 -18.06
N GLY A 25 -5.29 -7.92 -17.70
CA GLY A 25 -5.41 -9.37 -17.89
C GLY A 25 -6.55 -9.84 -18.80
N SER A 26 -7.35 -8.94 -19.40
CA SER A 26 -8.46 -9.33 -20.28
C SER A 26 -8.65 -8.35 -21.43
N GLU A 27 -8.60 -8.87 -22.64
CA GLU A 27 -8.81 -8.16 -23.90
C GLU A 27 -10.29 -7.73 -24.01
N GLY A 28 -10.62 -6.51 -23.57
CA GLY A 28 -12.01 -6.04 -23.61
C GLY A 28 -12.29 -4.75 -22.84
N GLU A 29 -12.49 -3.69 -23.62
CA GLU A 29 -12.95 -2.32 -23.37
C GLU A 29 -13.43 -1.83 -21.98
N ARG A 30 -13.06 -0.56 -21.75
CA ARG A 30 -13.36 0.35 -20.65
C ARG A 30 -14.80 0.32 -20.13
N VAL A 31 -15.06 -0.25 -18.95
CA VAL A 31 -16.24 0.14 -18.14
C VAL A 31 -15.98 0.07 -16.62
N ALA A 32 -16.52 1.06 -15.89
CA ALA A 32 -16.76 1.27 -14.45
C ALA A 32 -16.01 0.45 -13.37
N ALA A 33 -15.62 1.11 -12.26
CA ALA A 33 -14.96 0.53 -11.09
C ALA A 33 -15.70 -0.68 -10.47
N GLY A 34 -17.03 -0.75 -10.56
CA GLY A 34 -17.81 -1.93 -10.13
C GLY A 34 -17.50 -3.19 -10.95
N ARG A 35 -17.19 -3.03 -12.24
CA ARG A 35 -16.77 -4.15 -13.11
C ARG A 35 -15.32 -4.56 -12.85
N ALA A 36 -14.46 -3.65 -12.37
CA ALA A 36 -13.07 -3.95 -12.05
C ALA A 36 -12.95 -5.10 -11.03
N ARG A 37 -13.68 -4.98 -9.90
CA ARG A 37 -13.76 -6.03 -8.89
C ARG A 37 -14.28 -7.35 -9.47
N GLN A 38 -15.37 -7.29 -10.25
CA GLN A 38 -15.99 -8.51 -10.81
C GLN A 38 -15.02 -9.25 -11.74
N ARG A 39 -14.25 -8.52 -12.56
CA ARG A 39 -13.23 -9.12 -13.43
C ARG A 39 -12.13 -9.83 -12.64
N ILE A 40 -11.60 -9.18 -11.59
CA ILE A 40 -10.58 -9.80 -10.74
C ILE A 40 -11.14 -11.04 -10.04
N GLN A 41 -12.39 -11.00 -9.57
CA GLN A 41 -13.05 -12.16 -8.97
C GLN A 41 -13.24 -13.31 -9.96
N ALA A 42 -13.66 -13.02 -11.19
CA ALA A 42 -13.79 -14.03 -12.25
C ALA A 42 -12.43 -14.67 -12.57
N ARG A 43 -11.38 -13.86 -12.75
CA ARG A 43 -10.01 -14.35 -12.99
C ARG A 43 -9.49 -15.21 -11.85
N LEU A 44 -9.77 -14.85 -10.59
CA LEU A 44 -9.42 -15.67 -9.43
C LEU A 44 -10.10 -17.04 -9.47
N GLN A 45 -11.36 -17.11 -9.93
CA GLN A 45 -12.07 -18.38 -10.09
C GLN A 45 -11.49 -19.23 -11.22
N GLU A 46 -11.14 -18.62 -12.35
CA GLU A 46 -10.48 -19.29 -13.48
C GLU A 46 -9.12 -19.86 -13.05
N LEU A 47 -8.29 -19.05 -12.41
CA LEU A 47 -6.97 -19.47 -11.92
C LEU A 47 -7.07 -20.56 -10.86
N ALA A 48 -8.12 -20.59 -10.04
CA ALA A 48 -8.31 -21.65 -9.05
C ALA A 48 -8.51 -23.04 -9.68
N ALA A 49 -8.94 -23.12 -10.95
CA ALA A 49 -9.07 -24.37 -11.67
C ALA A 49 -7.73 -24.88 -12.23
N GLU A 50 -6.83 -23.97 -12.60
CA GLU A 50 -5.55 -24.29 -13.26
C GLU A 50 -4.38 -24.36 -12.27
N GLU A 51 -4.39 -23.53 -11.24
CA GLU A 51 -3.33 -23.38 -10.26
C GLU A 51 -3.92 -23.55 -8.85
N PRO A 52 -3.47 -24.54 -8.06
CA PRO A 52 -3.95 -24.68 -6.69
C PRO A 52 -3.44 -23.51 -5.83
N PRO A 53 -4.29 -22.94 -4.95
CA PRO A 53 -3.88 -21.83 -4.10
C PRO A 53 -2.83 -22.29 -3.06
N ILE A 54 -1.76 -21.52 -2.93
CA ILE A 54 -0.72 -21.73 -1.93
C ILE A 54 -0.76 -20.65 -0.85
N GLU A 55 -0.24 -20.96 0.32
CA GLU A 55 -0.20 -20.01 1.43
C GLU A 55 0.97 -19.02 1.26
N PHE A 56 0.64 -17.74 1.19
CA PHE A 56 1.60 -16.63 1.15
C PHE A 56 1.73 -15.96 2.51
N ARG A 57 2.96 -15.52 2.82
CA ARG A 57 3.27 -14.61 3.92
C ARG A 57 3.75 -13.29 3.34
N PHE A 58 3.04 -12.21 3.68
CA PHE A 58 3.43 -10.84 3.35
C PHE A 58 3.88 -10.13 4.63
N SER A 59 5.08 -9.55 4.59
CA SER A 59 5.64 -8.75 5.69
C SER A 59 5.70 -7.31 5.25
N LEU A 60 4.90 -6.45 5.87
CA LEU A 60 4.78 -5.05 5.50
C LEU A 60 5.61 -4.15 6.42
N SER A 61 6.00 -2.98 5.92
CA SER A 61 6.85 -2.02 6.62
C SER A 61 6.18 -1.48 7.89
N ASP A 62 4.89 -1.22 7.82
CA ASP A 62 4.16 -0.48 8.86
C ASP A 62 2.66 -0.84 8.91
N GLN A 63 1.95 -0.24 9.87
CA GLN A 63 0.53 -0.50 10.12
C GLN A 63 -0.41 0.03 9.03
N TRP A 64 -0.02 1.11 8.34
CA TRP A 64 -0.81 1.78 7.29
C TRP A 64 -0.74 0.99 5.99
N SER A 65 0.48 0.60 5.61
CA SER A 65 0.73 -0.33 4.50
C SER A 65 -0.08 -1.62 4.69
N ARG A 66 -0.15 -2.14 5.91
CA ARG A 66 -1.01 -3.28 6.25
C ARG A 66 -2.50 -2.99 6.08
N HIS A 67 -2.99 -1.85 6.56
CA HIS A 67 -4.40 -1.51 6.40
C HIS A 67 -4.79 -1.40 4.92
N LEU A 68 -3.94 -0.77 4.10
CA LEU A 68 -4.13 -0.68 2.66
C LEU A 68 -4.17 -2.07 2.02
N PHE A 69 -3.19 -2.92 2.31
CA PHE A 69 -3.10 -4.26 1.72
C PHE A 69 -4.30 -5.15 2.09
N VAL A 70 -4.72 -5.12 3.36
CA VAL A 70 -5.91 -5.85 3.83
C VAL A 70 -7.19 -5.34 3.16
N ALA A 71 -7.31 -4.02 2.96
CA ALA A 71 -8.46 -3.44 2.26
C ALA A 71 -8.50 -3.88 0.79
N LEU A 72 -7.35 -3.88 0.10
CA LEU A 72 -7.23 -4.36 -1.28
C LEU A 72 -7.62 -5.84 -1.39
N MET A 73 -7.07 -6.70 -0.53
CA MET A 73 -7.45 -8.12 -0.49
C MET A 73 -8.96 -8.32 -0.29
N ARG A 74 -9.55 -7.63 0.70
CA ARG A 74 -11.00 -7.72 0.96
C ARG A 74 -11.83 -7.23 -0.21
N ARG A 75 -11.36 -6.21 -0.93
CA ARG A 75 -12.02 -5.71 -2.14
C ARG A 75 -12.10 -6.78 -3.23
N TYR A 76 -11.10 -7.64 -3.35
CA TYR A 76 -11.12 -8.79 -4.26
C TYR A 76 -11.81 -10.04 -3.70
N GLY A 77 -12.35 -9.98 -2.48
CA GLY A 77 -12.98 -11.13 -1.83
C GLY A 77 -11.97 -12.11 -1.23
N ILE A 78 -10.71 -11.71 -1.11
CA ILE A 78 -9.66 -12.50 -0.47
C ILE A 78 -9.80 -12.30 1.04
N THR A 79 -9.72 -13.40 1.79
CA THR A 79 -9.79 -13.36 3.25
C THR A 79 -8.39 -13.46 3.85
N PRO A 80 -7.75 -12.34 4.23
CA PRO A 80 -6.47 -12.37 4.92
C PRO A 80 -6.63 -12.87 6.35
N TYR A 81 -5.63 -13.58 6.84
CA TYR A 81 -5.52 -14.06 8.22
C TYR A 81 -4.11 -13.86 8.76
N ARG A 82 -3.90 -14.23 10.02
CA ARG A 82 -2.59 -14.19 10.67
C ARG A 82 -2.53 -15.30 11.72
N TYR A 83 -1.39 -15.97 11.85
CA TYR A 83 -1.18 -16.96 12.90
C TYR A 83 -0.85 -16.30 14.24
N ARG A 84 -1.10 -17.02 15.33
CA ARG A 84 -0.72 -16.59 16.68
C ARG A 84 0.80 -16.39 16.75
N GLY A 85 1.26 -15.31 17.38
CA GLY A 85 2.68 -15.00 17.54
C GLY A 85 3.34 -14.28 16.36
N GLN A 86 2.67 -14.13 15.22
CA GLN A 86 3.21 -13.32 14.11
C GLN A 86 3.14 -11.83 14.42
N ARG A 87 4.10 -11.07 13.86
CA ARG A 87 4.13 -9.60 13.96
C ARG A 87 2.83 -9.00 13.43
N ARG A 88 2.42 -7.86 14.00
CA ARG A 88 1.17 -7.19 13.59
C ARG A 88 1.18 -6.76 12.13
N THR A 89 2.35 -6.53 11.53
CA THR A 89 2.54 -6.18 10.10
C THR A 89 2.53 -7.38 9.16
N THR A 90 2.42 -8.61 9.68
CA THR A 90 2.34 -9.83 8.87
C THR A 90 0.91 -10.11 8.44
N VAL A 91 0.72 -10.43 7.16
CA VAL A 91 -0.56 -10.84 6.55
C VAL A 91 -0.36 -12.18 5.84
N MET A 92 -1.25 -13.13 6.10
CA MET A 92 -1.29 -14.43 5.42
C MET A 92 -2.52 -14.49 4.51
N ALA A 93 -2.39 -15.16 3.36
CA ALA A 93 -3.52 -15.44 2.47
C ALA A 93 -3.23 -16.68 1.61
N ARG A 94 -4.29 -17.38 1.17
CA ARG A 94 -4.19 -18.48 0.20
C ARG A 94 -4.58 -17.99 -1.18
N LEU A 95 -3.65 -18.03 -2.12
CA LEU A 95 -3.79 -17.42 -3.44
C LEU A 95 -2.97 -18.17 -4.51
N ASN A 96 -3.32 -17.95 -5.76
CA ASN A 96 -2.55 -18.37 -6.94
C ASN A 96 -1.26 -17.54 -7.04
N ARG A 97 -0.12 -18.17 -7.38
CA ARG A 97 1.16 -17.46 -7.47
C ARG A 97 1.15 -16.44 -8.59
N SER A 98 0.59 -16.81 -9.74
CA SER A 98 0.40 -15.91 -10.89
C SER A 98 -0.35 -14.64 -10.47
N PHE A 99 -1.50 -14.80 -9.81
CA PHE A 99 -2.29 -13.66 -9.34
C PHE A 99 -1.53 -12.73 -8.38
N VAL A 100 -0.76 -13.30 -7.45
CA VAL A 100 0.04 -12.50 -6.52
C VAL A 100 1.10 -11.68 -7.25
N ASN A 101 1.85 -12.31 -8.13
CA ASN A 101 2.99 -11.70 -8.80
C ASN A 101 2.58 -10.71 -9.89
N ASP A 102 1.52 -11.02 -10.64
CA ASP A 102 1.17 -10.28 -11.85
C ASP A 102 0.11 -9.20 -11.58
N THR A 103 -0.51 -9.20 -10.40
CA THR A 103 -1.64 -8.30 -10.12
C THR A 103 -1.63 -7.77 -8.70
N LEU A 104 -1.83 -8.63 -7.70
CA LEU A 104 -2.07 -8.16 -6.32
C LEU A 104 -0.89 -7.37 -5.75
N TRP A 105 0.33 -7.89 -5.89
CA TRP A 105 1.52 -7.27 -5.32
C TRP A 105 1.95 -6.00 -6.06
N PRO A 106 2.04 -5.99 -7.42
CA PRO A 106 2.31 -4.77 -8.16
C PRO A 106 1.30 -3.65 -7.89
N GLU A 107 0.01 -3.98 -7.86
CA GLU A 107 -1.04 -3.00 -7.57
C GLU A 107 -0.90 -2.41 -6.18
N PHE A 108 -0.63 -3.26 -5.18
CA PHE A 108 -0.38 -2.80 -3.82
C PHE A 108 0.80 -1.82 -3.76
N LEU A 109 1.91 -2.11 -4.46
CA LEU A 109 3.08 -1.23 -4.48
C LEU A 109 2.77 0.14 -5.09
N GLU A 110 2.00 0.19 -6.20
CA GLU A 110 1.60 1.46 -6.82
C GLU A 110 0.66 2.28 -5.91
N LEU A 111 -0.30 1.60 -5.26
CA LEU A 111 -1.20 2.24 -4.29
C LEU A 111 -0.41 2.76 -3.09
N GLN A 112 0.51 1.96 -2.54
CA GLN A 112 1.36 2.34 -1.41
C GLN A 112 2.22 3.54 -1.76
N GLN A 113 2.93 3.51 -2.89
CA GLN A 113 3.78 4.61 -3.33
C GLN A 113 2.98 5.91 -3.49
N THR A 114 1.80 5.83 -4.10
CA THR A 114 0.92 6.98 -4.29
C THR A 114 0.44 7.57 -2.96
N LEU A 115 0.10 6.70 -2.01
CA LEU A 115 -0.37 7.11 -0.69
C LEU A 115 0.75 7.69 0.17
N SER A 116 1.94 7.07 0.17
CA SER A 116 3.13 7.56 0.87
C SER A 116 3.51 8.96 0.39
N ALA A 117 3.61 9.17 -0.92
CA ALA A 117 3.95 10.48 -1.47
C ALA A 117 2.95 11.59 -1.06
N TYR A 118 1.68 11.24 -0.88
CA TYR A 118 0.69 12.19 -0.37
C TYR A 118 0.91 12.48 1.12
N PHE A 119 1.19 11.46 1.93
CA PHE A 119 1.45 11.62 3.36
C PHE A 119 2.71 12.42 3.63
N ASP A 120 3.77 12.20 2.88
CA ASP A 120 5.01 12.98 3.01
C ASP A 120 4.72 14.47 2.73
N ALA A 121 4.10 14.77 1.59
CA ALA A 121 3.75 16.14 1.21
C ALA A 121 2.73 16.80 2.16
N LEU A 122 1.81 16.03 2.75
CA LEU A 122 0.88 16.53 3.76
C LEU A 122 1.61 16.83 5.07
N THR A 123 2.50 15.92 5.50
CA THR A 123 3.25 16.03 6.75
C THR A 123 4.17 17.23 6.70
N ASP A 124 4.94 17.40 5.62
CA ASP A 124 5.80 18.56 5.41
C ASP A 124 5.01 19.85 5.52
N ARG A 125 3.89 19.95 4.81
CA ARG A 125 3.03 21.14 4.83
C ARG A 125 2.51 21.46 6.23
N VAL A 126 2.07 20.45 6.98
CA VAL A 126 1.55 20.63 8.34
C VAL A 126 2.65 21.06 9.30
N ILE A 127 3.85 20.46 9.20
CA ILE A 127 5.01 20.83 10.02
C ILE A 127 5.43 22.28 9.72
N GLU A 128 5.54 22.65 8.44
CA GLU A 128 5.93 23.99 8.03
C GLU A 128 4.95 25.06 8.52
N GLN A 129 3.65 24.76 8.46
CA GLN A 129 2.61 25.65 8.96
C GLN A 129 2.60 25.76 10.47
N ALA A 130 2.86 24.66 11.19
CA ALA A 130 2.79 24.64 12.65
C ALA A 130 4.04 25.20 13.33
N LEU A 131 5.21 25.00 12.73
CA LEU A 131 6.50 25.40 13.31
C LEU A 131 7.11 26.64 12.64
N GLU A 132 6.49 27.15 11.57
CA GLU A 132 6.98 28.30 10.79
C GLU A 132 8.42 28.11 10.26
N VAL A 133 8.83 26.86 10.07
CA VAL A 133 10.16 26.46 9.60
C VAL A 133 10.01 25.40 8.52
N LYS A 134 10.86 25.47 7.49
CA LYS A 134 10.88 24.49 6.39
C LYS A 134 11.11 23.07 6.92
N ALA A 135 10.27 22.12 6.52
CA ALA A 135 10.52 20.72 6.78
C ALA A 135 11.68 20.26 5.89
N SER A 136 12.76 19.75 6.49
CA SER A 136 13.90 19.22 5.76
C SER A 136 14.60 18.14 6.56
N GLU A 137 15.18 17.18 5.84
CA GLU A 137 16.06 16.19 6.43
C GLU A 137 17.28 16.83 7.09
N ALA A 138 17.84 16.12 8.07
CA ALA A 138 19.08 16.54 8.71
C ALA A 138 20.23 16.57 7.70
N GLU A 139 21.16 17.51 7.88
CA GLU A 139 22.36 17.58 7.04
C GLU A 139 23.22 16.32 7.21
N GLU A 140 23.50 15.63 6.11
CA GLU A 140 24.49 14.56 6.08
C GLU A 140 25.90 15.14 6.13
N ARG A 141 26.66 14.78 7.17
CA ARG A 141 28.07 15.20 7.34
C ARG A 141 28.98 13.99 7.52
N PRO A 142 30.22 14.02 7.00
CA PRO A 142 31.21 13.00 7.31
C PRO A 142 31.54 12.99 8.81
N PRO A 143 31.94 11.85 9.38
CA PRO A 143 32.31 11.76 10.79
C PRO A 143 33.54 12.65 11.06
N ALA A 144 33.32 13.76 11.77
CA ALA A 144 34.38 14.60 12.31
C ALA A 144 34.76 14.12 13.72
N PRO A 145 35.93 14.48 14.28
CA PRO A 145 36.23 14.23 15.69
C PRO A 145 35.25 15.03 16.55
N GLN A 146 34.12 14.41 16.86
CA GLN A 146 32.97 14.99 17.56
C GLN A 146 32.84 14.34 18.94
N LEU A 147 32.25 15.10 19.86
CA LEU A 147 31.85 14.65 21.19
C LEU A 147 31.07 13.32 21.09
N GLU A 148 31.23 12.44 22.07
CA GLU A 148 30.48 11.17 22.06
C GLU A 148 28.97 11.44 22.06
N PRO A 149 28.21 10.78 21.16
CA PRO A 149 26.77 10.95 21.12
C PRO A 149 26.16 10.44 22.43
N VAL A 150 25.35 11.28 23.06
CA VAL A 150 24.56 10.89 24.24
C VAL A 150 23.17 10.49 23.76
N ASP A 151 22.81 9.22 23.96
CA ASP A 151 21.46 8.76 23.67
C ASP A 151 20.46 9.46 24.61
N HIS A 152 19.53 10.21 24.03
CA HIS A 152 18.54 10.96 24.81
C HIS A 152 17.59 10.05 25.60
N GLN A 153 17.49 8.76 25.21
CA GLN A 153 16.69 7.75 25.88
C GLN A 153 17.34 6.36 25.75
N THR A 154 18.01 5.89 26.79
CA THR A 154 18.45 4.48 26.90
C THR A 154 17.35 3.55 27.45
N SER A 155 16.12 4.05 27.62
CA SER A 155 14.96 3.25 28.01
C SER A 155 13.67 3.88 27.50
N LEU A 156 13.26 3.48 26.31
CA LEU A 156 11.85 3.25 26.03
C LEU A 156 11.77 1.89 25.32
N LEU A 157 11.59 0.86 26.15
CA LEU A 157 11.06 -0.45 25.77
C LEU A 157 9.60 -0.32 25.35
#